data_AF-A0A9W4TB33-F1
#
_entry.id   AF-A0A9W4TB33-F1
#
_cell.length_a   1.000
_cell.length_b   1.000
_cell.length_c   1.000
_cell.angle_alpha   90.00
_cell.angle_beta   90.00
_cell.angle_gamma   90.00
#
_symmetry.space_group_name_H-M   'P 1'
#
loop_
_entity.id
_entity.type
_entity.pdbx_description
1 polymer ?
#
loop_
_entity_poly.entity_id
_entity_poly.type
_entity_poly.pdbx_seq_one_letter_code
_entity_poly.pdbx_strand_id
1 'polypeptide(L)' 'NCWLDFLKTPKYSRGLQLDIFYPEYSFAIEVQGEQHEKYIEFFHRGDPNNFIKQQEWDRLKEELYEKN' A
#
# COMPACT_ATOMS: atom_id res chain seq x y z
N ASN A 1 -7.00 6.57 -8.92
CA ASN A 1 -6.98 5.74 -7.71
C ASN A 1 -7.38 4.33 -8.07
N CYS A 2 -6.40 3.44 -8.13
CA CYS A 2 -6.57 2.06 -8.55
C CYS A 2 -6.84 1.18 -7.33
N TRP A 3 -8.12 1.13 -6.95
CA TRP A 3 -8.60 0.24 -5.89
C TRP A 3 -8.91 -1.12 -6.51
N LEU A 4 -8.14 -2.14 -6.16
CA LEU A 4 -8.34 -3.49 -6.70
C LEU A 4 -9.15 -4.35 -5.74
N ASP A 5 -10.06 -5.14 -6.30
CA ASP A 5 -10.99 -5.97 -5.52
C ASP A 5 -10.27 -7.04 -4.71
N PHE A 6 -9.17 -7.61 -5.23
CA PHE A 6 -8.36 -8.60 -4.49
C PHE A 6 -7.58 -8.00 -3.31
N LEU A 7 -7.42 -6.66 -3.27
CA LEU A 7 -6.80 -5.95 -2.15
C LEU A 7 -7.82 -5.58 -1.05
N LYS A 8 -9.09 -5.97 -1.20
CA LYS A 8 -10.12 -5.76 -0.18
C LYS A 8 -9.93 -6.71 0.99
N THR A 9 -10.00 -6.17 2.20
CA THR A 9 -10.09 -6.96 3.43
C THR A 9 -11.29 -6.50 4.25
N PRO A 10 -11.73 -7.27 5.27
CA PRO A 10 -12.78 -6.82 6.18
C PRO A 10 -12.46 -5.47 6.86
N LYS A 11 -11.16 -5.19 7.09
CA LYS A 11 -10.67 -3.91 7.62
C LYS A 11 -10.64 -2.80 6.55
N TYR A 12 -10.31 -3.15 5.30
CA TYR A 12 -10.20 -2.23 4.17
C TYR A 12 -11.18 -2.62 3.05
N SER A 13 -12.47 -2.32 3.24
CA SER A 13 -13.55 -2.72 2.32
C SER A 13 -13.46 -2.07 0.93
N ARG A 14 -12.71 -0.95 0.81
CA ARG A 14 -12.42 -0.27 -0.45
C ARG A 14 -11.15 -0.79 -1.15
N GLY A 15 -10.39 -1.70 -0.52
CA GLY A 15 -9.10 -2.16 -1.02
C GLY A 15 -7.94 -1.31 -0.50
N LEU A 16 -6.71 -1.80 -0.65
CA LEU A 16 -5.49 -1.01 -0.46
C LEU A 16 -5.12 -0.33 -1.80
N GLN A 17 -4.60 0.90 -1.71
CA GLN A 17 -4.20 1.68 -2.89
C GLN A 17 -2.83 1.25 -3.40
N LEU A 18 -2.69 1.15 -4.72
CA LEU A 18 -1.42 0.96 -5.42
C LEU A 18 -0.97 2.26 -6.09
N ASP A 19 0.35 2.40 -6.26
CA ASP A 19 0.94 3.58 -6.92
C ASP A 19 0.57 3.63 -8.39
N ILE A 20 0.80 2.53 -9.12
CA ILE A 20 0.50 2.41 -10.54
C ILE A 20 -0.14 1.04 -10.81
N PHE A 21 -1.24 1.02 -11.56
CA PHE A 21 -1.89 -0.20 -12.01
C PHE A 21 -2.26 -0.09 -13.48
N TYR A 22 -1.88 -1.11 -14.25
CA TYR A 22 -2.18 -1.29 -15.67
C TYR A 22 -3.18 -2.45 -15.84
N PRO A 23 -4.48 -2.16 -15.97
CA PRO A 23 -5.51 -3.20 -16.05
C PRO A 23 -5.34 -4.11 -17.28
N GLU A 24 -4.90 -3.55 -18.41
CA GLU A 24 -4.74 -4.26 -19.68
C GLU A 24 -3.72 -5.40 -19.59
N TYR A 25 -2.71 -5.25 -18.73
CA TYR A 25 -1.65 -6.24 -18.53
C TYR A 25 -1.79 -6.98 -17.20
N SER A 26 -2.88 -6.75 -16.45
CA SER A 26 -3.08 -7.26 -15.09
C SER A 26 -1.85 -7.06 -14.19
N PHE A 27 -1.17 -5.91 -14.32
CA PHE A 27 0.11 -5.65 -13.69
C PHE A 27 0.07 -4.38 -12.85
N ALA A 28 0.75 -4.41 -11.71
CA ALA A 28 0.87 -3.27 -10.81
C ALA A 28 2.36 -2.98 -10.53
N ILE A 29 2.66 -1.71 -10.28
CA ILE A 29 3.96 -1.26 -9.79
C ILE A 29 3.74 -0.52 -8.49
N GLU A 30 4.52 -0.88 -7.49
CA GLU A 30 4.61 -0.21 -6.20
C GLU A 30 6.03 0.28 -6.01
N VAL A 31 6.20 1.59 -5.78
CA VAL A 31 7.50 2.26 -5.76
C VAL A 31 7.97 2.39 -4.32
N GLN A 32 8.87 1.50 -3.92
CA GLN A 32 9.46 1.47 -2.58
C GLN A 32 10.53 2.57 -2.42
N GLY A 33 10.10 3.80 -2.09
CA GLY A 33 11.01 4.90 -1.71
C GLY A 33 11.44 4.87 -0.23
N GLU A 34 12.38 5.74 0.17
CA GLU A 34 12.90 5.83 1.55
C GLU A 34 11.81 6.00 2.64
N GLN A 35 10.64 6.51 2.27
CA GLN A 35 9.47 6.66 3.15
C GLN A 35 8.91 5.34 3.72
N HIS A 36 9.22 4.19 3.10
CA HIS A 36 8.78 2.88 3.60
C HIS A 36 9.71 2.33 4.70
N GLU A 37 11.00 2.67 4.63
CA GLU A 37 12.00 2.23 5.61
C GLU A 37 12.16 3.23 6.77
N LYS A 38 11.99 4.53 6.49
CA LYS A 38 12.29 5.61 7.44
C LYS A 38 11.13 6.58 7.54
N TYR A 39 10.90 7.06 8.75
CA TYR A 39 10.01 8.18 8.99
C TYR A 39 10.59 9.46 8.36
N ILE A 40 9.90 9.99 7.35
CA ILE A 40 10.17 11.30 6.77
C ILE A 40 8.98 12.22 7.05
N GLU A 41 9.20 13.30 7.80
CA GLU A 41 8.17 14.22 8.27
C GLU A 41 7.27 14.74 7.14
N PHE A 42 7.86 15.03 5.97
CA PHE A 42 7.15 15.49 4.78
C PHE A 42 6.08 14.49 4.30
N PHE A 43 6.39 13.18 4.32
CA PHE A 43 5.49 12.14 3.84
C PHE A 43 4.46 11.70 4.90
N HIS A 44 4.82 11.76 6.19
CA HIS A 44 3.94 11.33 7.29
C HIS A 44 3.22 12.48 8.01
N ARG A 45 3.34 13.71 7.50
CA ARG A 45 2.64 14.91 7.98
C ARG A 45 2.87 15.21 9.46
N GLY A 46 4.07 14.91 9.97
CA GLY A 46 4.40 15.15 11.37
C GLY A 46 3.84 14.15 12.39
N ASP A 47 3.08 13.12 11.96
CA ASP A 47 2.55 12.09 12.86
C ASP A 47 3.24 10.74 12.64
N PRO A 48 4.07 10.27 13.61
CA PRO A 48 4.73 8.97 13.56
C PRO A 48 3.76 7.79 13.43
N ASN A 49 2.50 7.92 13.86
CA ASN A 49 1.52 6.85 13.71
C ASN A 49 1.16 6.59 12.24
N ASN A 50 1.33 7.58 11.37
CA ASN A 50 1.10 7.40 9.94
C ASN A 50 2.15 6.47 9.32
N PHE A 51 3.40 6.53 9.80
CA PHE A 51 4.45 5.61 9.37
C PHE A 51 4.18 4.18 9.86
N ILE A 52 3.77 4.00 11.12
CA ILE A 52 3.40 2.68 11.64
C ILE A 52 2.25 2.07 10.83
N LYS A 53 1.21 2.85 10.55
CA LYS A 53 0.08 2.41 9.70
C LYS A 53 0.53 2.07 8.27
N GLN A 54 1.47 2.84 7.71
CA GLN A 54 2.02 2.57 6.40
C GLN A 54 2.76 1.22 6.38
N GLN A 55 3.63 0.96 7.36
CA GLN A 55 4.30 -0.35 7.48
C GLN A 55 3.32 -1.51 7.67
N GLU A 56 2.24 -1.33 8.44
CA GLU A 56 1.18 -2.35 8.53
C GLU A 56 0.51 -2.60 7.17
N TRP A 57 0.31 -1.57 6.36
CA TRP A 57 -0.27 -1.69 5.02
C TRP A 57 0.66 -2.39 4.06
N ASP A 58 1.95 -2.06 4.08
CA ASP A 58 2.95 -2.67 3.19
C ASP A 58 3.06 -4.18 3.44
N ARG A 59 3.17 -4.57 4.71
CA ARG A 59 3.16 -5.99 5.09
C ARG A 59 1.88 -6.70 4.66
N LEU A 60 0.74 -6.04 4.80
CA LEU A 60 -0.54 -6.65 4.43
C LEU A 60 -0.70 -6.78 2.91
N LYS A 61 -0.09 -5.89 2.12
CA LYS A 61 -0.02 -6.03 0.65
C LYS A 61 0.85 -7.21 0.25
N GLU A 62 2.03 -7.35 0.84
CA GLU A 62 2.91 -8.50 0.59
C GLU A 62 2.18 -9.83 0.84
N GLU A 63 1.50 -9.96 1.99
CA GLU A 63 0.73 -11.17 2.32
C GLU A 63 -0.44 -11.44 1.35
N LEU A 64 -1.04 -10.40 0.77
CA LEU A 64 -2.11 -10.54 -0.22
C LEU A 64 -1.56 -10.91 -1.60
N TYR A 65 -0.38 -10.42 -1.97
CA TYR A 65 0.29 -10.79 -3.21
C TYR A 65 0.77 -12.24 -3.19
N GLU A 66 1.29 -12.74 -2.08
CA GLU A 66 1.70 -14.16 -1.97
C GLU A 66 0.54 -15.15 -2.05
N LYS A 67 -0.67 -14.72 -1.69
CA LYS A 67 -1.87 -15.57 -1.69
C LYS A 67 -2.58 -15.65 -3.04
N ASN A 68 -2.30 -14.74 -3.97
CA ASN A 68 -2.91 -14.69 -5.31
C ASN A 68 -1.94 -15.19 -6.37
#